data_AF-A0A087H2H9-F1
#
_entry.id   AF-A0A087H2H9-F1
#
_cell.length_a   1.000
_cell.length_b   1.000
_cell.length_c   1.000
_cell.angle_alpha   90.00
_cell.angle_beta   90.00
_cell.angle_gamma   90.00
#
_symmetry.space_group_name_H-M   'P 1'
#
loop_
_entity.id
_entity.type
_entity.pdbx_description
1 polymer ?
#
loop_
_entity_poly.entity_id
_entity_poly.type
_entity_poly.pdbx_seq_one_letter_code
_entity_poly.pdbx_strand_id
1 'polypeptide(L)'
;MVLVYSLGHISAHFNPAVTIALASCQRFPLNQLPAYITVQVIGSTLASATLCLLFDLNNDVCSKKHDVFLGSSPSGSDLQAFMMEFIITFFLMLVVCAITTAKRTTEELEGLIIGAAVTLNVIFAG
;
A
#
# COMPACT_ATOMS: atom_id res chain seq x y z
N MET A 1 -0.54 -2.82 8.98
CA MET A 1 -0.25 -2.83 10.44
C MET A 1 0.51 -4.10 10.85
N VAL A 2 -0.12 -5.29 10.87
CA VAL A 2 0.52 -6.53 11.38
C VAL A 2 1.86 -6.82 10.72
N LEU A 3 1.92 -6.83 9.39
CA LEU A 3 3.16 -7.08 8.66
C LEU A 3 4.25 -6.03 8.92
N VAL A 4 3.87 -4.77 9.18
CA VAL A 4 4.84 -3.71 9.53
C VAL A 4 5.44 -3.99 10.90
N TYR A 5 4.65 -4.43 11.87
CA TYR A 5 5.17 -4.84 13.17
C TYR A 5 6.00 -6.13 13.11
N SER A 6 5.61 -7.10 12.29
CA SER A 6 6.32 -8.37 12.18
C SER A 6 7.62 -8.28 11.38
N LEU A 7 7.64 -7.49 10.30
CA LEU A 7 8.72 -7.47 9.31
C LEU A 7 9.40 -6.10 9.18
N GLY A 8 9.00 -5.11 9.98
CA GLY A 8 9.53 -3.74 9.97
C GLY A 8 11.04 -3.66 10.10
N HIS A 9 11.62 -4.51 10.94
CA HIS A 9 13.06 -4.60 11.18
C HIS A 9 13.85 -5.18 9.99
N ILE A 10 13.18 -5.80 9.01
CA ILE A 10 13.80 -6.35 7.79
C ILE A 10 13.51 -5.43 6.60
N SER A 11 12.22 -5.33 6.24
CA SER A 11 11.74 -4.69 5.02
C SER A 11 10.22 -4.60 5.06
N ALA A 12 9.66 -3.40 5.21
CA ALA A 12 8.21 -3.25 5.39
C ALA A 12 7.58 -2.06 4.65
N HIS A 13 8.05 -1.74 3.45
CA HIS A 13 7.39 -0.68 2.68
C HIS A 13 6.07 -1.15 2.06
N PHE A 14 6.03 -2.41 1.59
CA PHE A 14 4.87 -3.09 0.97
C PHE A 14 4.11 -2.32 -0.13
N ASN A 15 4.66 -1.21 -0.61
CA ASN A 15 4.03 -0.30 -1.55
C ASN A 15 5.14 0.43 -2.35
N PRO A 16 5.07 0.41 -3.69
CA PRO A 16 6.00 1.14 -4.54
C PRO A 16 6.04 2.65 -4.28
N ALA A 17 4.89 3.30 -4.07
CA ALA A 17 4.82 4.73 -3.74
C ALA A 17 5.54 5.03 -2.42
N VAL A 18 5.34 4.20 -1.39
CA VAL A 18 6.08 4.32 -0.11
C VAL A 18 7.59 4.23 -0.33
N THR A 19 8.03 3.27 -1.13
CA THR A 19 9.46 3.06 -1.42
C THR A 19 10.05 4.26 -2.17
N ILE A 20 9.30 4.81 -3.13
CA ILE A 20 9.68 6.03 -3.87
C ILE A 20 9.74 7.24 -2.93
N ALA A 21 8.76 7.41 -2.04
CA ALA A 21 8.74 8.51 -1.07
C ALA A 21 9.96 8.46 -0.14
N LEU A 22 10.25 7.30 0.45
CA LEU A 22 11.44 7.11 1.30
C LEU A 22 12.74 7.34 0.53
N ALA A 23 12.82 6.88 -0.73
CA ALA A 23 13.97 7.14 -1.59
C ALA A 23 14.14 8.64 -1.87
N SER A 24 13.04 9.36 -2.12
CA SER A 24 13.05 10.81 -2.35
C SER A 24 13.50 11.60 -1.10
N CYS A 25 13.19 11.08 0.10
CA CYS A 25 13.67 11.60 1.39
C CYS A 25 15.08 11.12 1.75
N GLN A 26 15.83 10.49 0.84
CA GLN A 26 17.18 9.93 1.08
C GLN A 26 17.22 8.89 2.21
N ARG A 27 16.10 8.21 2.48
CA ARG A 27 15.98 7.14 3.49
C ARG A 27 16.08 5.74 2.88
N PHE A 28 16.03 5.63 1.55
CA PHE A 28 16.20 4.37 0.84
C PHE A 28 17.14 4.56 -0.36
N PRO A 29 18.10 3.66 -0.58
CA PRO A 29 19.10 3.84 -1.64
C PRO A 29 18.47 3.66 -3.03
N LEU A 30 18.66 4.66 -3.91
CA LEU A 30 18.03 4.74 -5.23
C LEU A 30 18.38 3.54 -6.15
N ASN A 31 19.57 2.97 -6.00
CA ASN A 31 19.99 1.81 -6.79
C ASN A 31 19.22 0.53 -6.47
N GLN A 32 18.63 0.41 -5.27
CA GLN A 32 17.80 -0.73 -4.88
C GLN A 32 16.33 -0.56 -5.26
N LEU A 33 15.91 0.66 -5.60
CA LEU A 33 14.52 1.00 -5.89
C LEU A 33 13.87 0.11 -6.95
N PRO A 34 14.48 -0.17 -8.12
CA PRO A 34 13.84 -1.00 -9.13
C PRO A 34 13.62 -2.45 -8.67
N ALA A 35 14.62 -3.04 -8.01
CA ALA A 35 14.51 -4.40 -7.49
C ALA A 35 13.45 -4.50 -6.40
N TYR A 36 13.40 -3.52 -5.50
CA TYR A 36 12.43 -3.49 -4.39
C TYR A 36 10.99 -3.37 -4.90
N ILE A 37 10.75 -2.47 -5.86
CA ILE A 37 9.43 -2.32 -6.52
C ILE A 37 9.05 -3.61 -7.26
N THR A 38 10.00 -4.23 -7.96
CA THR A 38 9.75 -5.48 -8.70
C THR A 38 9.26 -6.58 -7.77
N VAL A 39 9.91 -6.77 -6.62
CA VAL A 39 9.49 -7.78 -5.63
C VAL A 39 8.12 -7.45 -5.02
N GLN A 40 7.82 -6.17 -4.79
CA GLN A 40 6.49 -5.75 -4.31
C GLN A 40 5.37 -6.09 -5.30
N VAL A 41 5.60 -5.84 -6.60
CA VAL A 41 4.63 -6.15 -7.65
C VAL A 41 4.47 -7.67 -7.84
N ILE A 42 5.57 -8.43 -7.79
CA ILE A 42 5.50 -9.90 -7.83
C ILE A 42 4.72 -10.42 -6.62
N GLY A 43 5.03 -9.93 -5.41
CA GLY A 43 4.35 -10.32 -4.18
C GLY A 43 2.85 -10.00 -4.21
N SER A 44 2.45 -8.82 -4.68
CA SER A 44 1.03 -8.46 -4.81
C SER A 44 0.31 -9.33 -5.84
N THR A 45 0.96 -9.64 -6.96
CA THR A 45 0.43 -10.54 -8.00
C THR A 45 0.22 -11.95 -7.43
N LEU A 46 1.19 -12.49 -6.70
CA LEU A 46 1.10 -13.81 -6.06
C LEU A 46 0.03 -13.84 -4.97
N ALA A 47 -0.11 -12.77 -4.18
CA ALA A 47 -1.17 -12.65 -3.20
C ALA A 47 -2.56 -12.67 -3.85
N SER A 48 -2.73 -11.93 -4.96
CA SER A 48 -3.97 -11.93 -5.75
C SER A 48 -4.26 -13.31 -6.37
N ALA A 49 -3.26 -13.98 -6.93
CA ALA A 49 -3.40 -15.34 -7.46
C ALA A 49 -3.76 -16.36 -6.36
N THR A 50 -3.16 -16.24 -5.18
CA THR A 50 -3.48 -17.09 -4.02
C THR A 50 -4.94 -16.92 -3.61
N LEU A 51 -5.43 -15.68 -3.59
CA LEU A 51 -6.84 -15.38 -3.31
C LEU A 51 -7.77 -16.01 -4.35
N CYS A 52 -7.42 -15.91 -5.62
CA CYS A 52 -8.16 -16.53 -6.72
C CYS A 52 -8.29 -18.06 -6.56
N LEU A 53 -7.20 -18.73 -6.17
CA LEU A 53 -7.19 -20.18 -5.97
C LEU A 53 -7.96 -20.60 -4.71
N LEU A 54 -7.83 -19.87 -3.60
CA LEU A 54 -8.48 -20.21 -2.34
C LEU A 54 -10.00 -20.07 -2.38
N PHE A 55 -10.50 -19.11 -3.16
CA PHE A 55 -11.92 -18.80 -3.26
C PHE A 55 -12.56 -19.27 -4.58
N ASP A 56 -11.85 -20.10 -5.35
CA ASP A 56 -12.28 -20.66 -6.65
C ASP A 56 -12.89 -19.61 -7.59
N LEU A 57 -12.22 -18.45 -7.69
CA LEU A 57 -12.70 -17.32 -8.49
C LEU A 57 -12.51 -17.53 -10.00
N ASN A 58 -11.97 -18.68 -10.42
CA ASN A 58 -11.46 -18.97 -11.77
C ASN A 58 -12.45 -18.70 -12.92
N ASN A 59 -13.75 -18.69 -12.66
CA ASN A 59 -14.80 -18.47 -13.65
C ASN A 59 -15.39 -17.03 -13.62
N ASP A 60 -15.14 -16.26 -12.56
CA ASP A 60 -15.74 -14.96 -12.29
C ASP A 60 -14.73 -13.89 -11.80
N VAL A 61 -13.41 -14.12 -11.94
CA VAL A 61 -12.36 -13.14 -11.57
C VAL A 61 -12.63 -11.75 -12.15
N CYS A 62 -13.24 -11.70 -13.34
CA CYS A 62 -13.62 -10.47 -14.04
C CYS A 62 -15.13 -10.24 -14.12
N SER A 63 -15.95 -11.17 -13.61
CA SER A 63 -17.40 -11.20 -13.82
C SER A 63 -18.14 -11.22 -12.49
N LYS A 64 -18.27 -10.02 -11.93
CA LYS A 64 -19.29 -9.59 -10.95
C LYS A 64 -19.02 -9.85 -9.47
N LYS A 65 -19.14 -8.72 -8.76
CA LYS A 65 -19.38 -8.48 -7.33
C LYS A 65 -18.23 -8.79 -6.38
N HIS A 66 -17.58 -7.72 -5.93
CA HIS A 66 -17.32 -7.28 -4.54
C HIS A 66 -17.22 -8.26 -3.34
N ASP A 67 -17.53 -9.55 -3.47
CA ASP A 67 -17.65 -10.43 -2.31
C ASP A 67 -16.29 -11.00 -1.88
N VAL A 68 -15.29 -11.00 -2.77
CA VAL A 68 -13.94 -11.54 -2.47
C VAL A 68 -12.82 -10.56 -2.83
N PHE A 69 -13.01 -9.65 -3.80
CA PHE A 69 -11.99 -8.68 -4.17
C PHE A 69 -12.21 -7.35 -3.46
N LEU A 70 -11.33 -7.01 -2.51
CA LEU A 70 -11.25 -5.71 -1.81
C LEU A 70 -10.67 -4.61 -2.72
N GLY A 71 -11.09 -4.57 -3.98
CA GLY A 71 -10.78 -3.47 -4.89
C GLY A 71 -11.87 -2.41 -4.80
N SER A 72 -11.47 -1.14 -4.85
CA SER A 72 -12.42 -0.04 -5.02
C SER A 72 -13.10 -0.20 -6.38
N SER A 73 -14.44 -0.10 -6.42
CA SER A 73 -15.15 0.06 -7.69
C SER A 73 -15.06 1.53 -8.09
N PRO A 74 -14.33 1.90 -9.15
CA PRO A 74 -14.22 3.28 -9.56
C PRO A 74 -15.62 3.77 -9.93
N SER A 75 -16.06 4.86 -9.30
CA SER A 75 -17.27 5.56 -9.69
C SER A 75 -16.91 6.96 -10.17
N GLY A 76 -17.56 7.40 -11.25
CA GLY A 76 -17.26 8.68 -11.89
C GLY A 76 -16.25 8.56 -13.04
N SER A 77 -15.55 9.66 -13.31
CA SER A 77 -14.61 9.75 -14.45
C SER A 77 -13.20 9.29 -14.06
N ASP A 78 -12.40 8.89 -15.05
CA ASP A 78 -10.98 8.55 -14.86
C ASP A 78 -10.20 9.68 -14.18
N LEU A 79 -10.52 10.94 -14.51
CA LEU A 79 -9.90 12.10 -13.89
C LEU A 79 -10.26 12.23 -12.41
N GLN A 80 -11.52 11.94 -12.06
CA GLN A 80 -11.97 11.95 -10.66
C GLN A 80 -11.29 10.84 -9.86
N ALA A 81 -11.22 9.62 -10.41
CA ALA A 81 -10.51 8.51 -9.78
C ALA A 81 -9.02 8.82 -9.58
N PHE A 82 -8.37 9.37 -10.60
CA PHE A 82 -6.98 9.82 -10.52
C PHE A 82 -6.76 10.85 -9.41
N MET A 83 -7.62 11.87 -9.32
CA MET A 83 -7.50 12.90 -8.29
C MET A 83 -7.70 12.34 -6.88
N MET A 84 -8.66 11.42 -6.70
CA MET A 84 -8.87 10.73 -5.43
C MET A 84 -7.64 9.91 -5.02
N GLU A 85 -7.12 9.07 -5.92
CA GLU A 85 -5.91 8.27 -5.68
C GLU A 85 -4.68 9.13 -5.37
N PHE A 86 -4.51 10.25 -6.09
CA PHE A 86 -3.43 11.19 -5.85
C PHE A 86 -3.51 11.79 -4.44
N ILE A 87 -4.69 12.24 -4.01
CA ILE A 87 -4.91 12.87 -2.69
C ILE A 87 -4.67 11.87 -1.56
N ILE A 88 -5.29 10.67 -1.63
CA ILE A 88 -5.14 9.68 -0.55
C ILE A 88 -3.71 9.14 -0.48
N THR A 89 -3.05 8.94 -1.63
CA THR A 89 -1.65 8.52 -1.67
C THR A 89 -0.74 9.61 -1.13
N PHE A 90 -0.99 10.88 -1.45
CA PHE A 90 -0.26 12.01 -0.88
C PHE A 90 -0.35 12.03 0.66
N PHE A 91 -1.54 11.86 1.24
CA PHE A 91 -1.70 11.78 2.69
C PHE A 91 -0.94 10.60 3.29
N LEU A 92 -1.01 9.42 2.65
CA LEU A 92 -0.25 8.25 3.10
C LEU A 92 1.26 8.53 3.08
N MET A 93 1.79 9.11 1.99
CA MET A 93 3.22 9.44 1.88
C MET A 93 3.62 10.50 2.91
N LEU A 94 2.80 11.51 3.15
CA LEU A 94 3.05 12.54 4.16
C LEU A 94 3.14 11.91 5.56
N VAL A 95 2.21 11.02 5.92
CA VAL A 95 2.23 10.31 7.20
C VAL A 95 3.47 9.44 7.33
N VAL A 96 3.78 8.65 6.30
CA VAL A 96 4.96 7.78 6.28
C VAL A 96 6.24 8.61 6.45
N CYS A 97 6.46 9.62 5.62
CA CYS A 97 7.66 10.44 5.69
C CYS A 97 7.77 11.20 7.01
N ALA A 98 6.66 11.71 7.55
CA ALA A 98 6.64 12.39 8.84
C ALA A 98 7.07 11.45 9.98
N ILE A 99 6.52 10.23 10.02
CA ILE A 99 6.79 9.29 11.09
C ILE A 99 8.21 8.71 11.01
N THR A 100 8.68 8.37 9.80
CA THR A 100 10.00 7.77 9.59
C THR A 100 11.15 8.79 9.65
N THR A 101 10.85 10.09 9.54
CA THR A 101 11.88 11.16 9.59
C THR A 101 12.00 11.77 10.98
N ALA A 102 10.91 11.82 11.75
CA ALA A 102 10.90 12.41 13.07
C ALA A 102 11.66 11.55 14.09
N LYS A 103 12.80 12.05 14.60
CA LYS A 103 13.57 11.43 15.71
C LYS A 103 12.82 11.32 17.06
N ARG A 104 11.55 11.73 17.10
CA ARG A 104 10.76 11.93 18.34
C ARG A 104 9.61 10.94 18.51
N THR A 105 9.34 10.09 17.52
CA THR A 105 8.29 9.09 17.60
C THR A 105 8.80 7.84 18.31
N THR A 106 7.99 7.24 19.17
CA THR A 106 8.20 5.87 19.63
C THR A 106 8.06 4.92 18.44
N GLU A 107 9.15 4.26 18.05
CA GLU A 107 9.21 3.26 16.97
C GLU A 107 8.08 2.22 17.08
N GLU A 108 7.65 1.94 18.32
CA GLU A 108 6.52 1.06 18.67
C GLU A 108 5.16 1.50 18.10
N LEU A 109 4.95 2.76 17.75
CA LEU A 109 3.67 3.27 17.23
C LEU A 109 3.64 3.40 15.69
N GLU A 110 4.77 3.27 15.00
CA GLU A 110 4.85 3.50 13.56
C GLU A 110 3.91 2.59 12.77
N GLY A 111 3.89 1.29 13.11
CA GLY A 111 3.03 0.31 12.46
C GLY A 111 1.53 0.59 12.63
N LEU A 112 1.14 1.11 13.80
CA LEU A 112 -0.24 1.52 14.11
C LEU A 112 -0.62 2.78 13.33
N ILE A 113 0.24 3.80 13.31
CA ILE A 113 -0.03 5.08 12.63
C ILE A 113 -0.13 4.88 11.12
N ILE A 114 0.83 4.18 10.52
CA ILE A 114 0.80 3.87 9.08
C ILE A 114 -0.42 2.99 8.76
N GLY A 115 -0.70 1.99 9.61
CA GLY A 115 -1.88 1.14 9.47
C GLY A 115 -3.20 1.93 9.51
N ALA A 116 -3.34 2.85 10.47
CA ALA A 116 -4.52 3.69 10.62
C ALA A 116 -4.71 4.63 9.42
N ALA A 117 -3.63 5.22 8.89
CA ALA A 117 -3.69 6.05 7.69
C ALA A 117 -4.20 5.28 6.47
N VAL A 118 -3.69 4.05 6.25
CA VAL A 118 -4.19 3.18 5.17
C VAL A 118 -5.66 2.83 5.39
N THR A 119 -6.06 2.44 6.60
CA THR A 119 -7.46 2.12 6.91
C THR A 119 -8.40 3.29 6.64
N LEU A 120 -8.04 4.51 7.06
CA LEU A 120 -8.84 5.70 6.79
C LEU A 120 -8.95 5.98 5.28
N ASN A 121 -7.84 5.92 4.55
CA ASN A 121 -7.85 6.09 3.10
C ASN A 121 -8.80 5.11 2.40
N VAL A 122 -8.78 3.84 2.82
CA VAL A 122 -9.68 2.81 2.28
C VAL A 122 -11.14 3.10 2.65
N ILE A 123 -11.44 3.58 3.87
CA ILE A 123 -12.82 3.92 4.24
C ILE A 123 -13.36 5.11 3.43
N PHE A 124 -12.52 6.08 3.08
CA PHE A 124 -12.95 7.30 2.37
C PHE A 124 -12.98 7.15 0.85
N ALA A 125 -12.08 6.36 0.27
CA ALA A 125 -11.89 6.26 -1.18
C ALA A 125 -12.11 4.84 -1.74
N GLY A 126 -12.34 3.86 -0.87
CA GLY A 126 -12.55 2.45 -1.20
C GLY A 126 -14.02 2.07 -1.32
#